data_AF-T1CSL1-F1
#
_entry.id   AF-T1CSL1-F1
#
_cell.length_a   1.000
_cell.length_b   1.000
_cell.length_c   1.000
_cell.angle_alpha   90.00
_cell.angle_beta   90.00
_cell.angle_gamma   90.00
#
_symmetry.space_group_name_H-M   'P 1'
#
loop_
_entity.id
_entity.type
_entity.pdbx_description
1 polymer ?
#
loop_
_entity_poly.entity_id
_entity_poly.type
_entity_poly.pdbx_seq_one_letter_code
_entity_poly.pdbx_strand_id
1 'polypeptide(L)'
;MNISSNISSRVVFSSIFFFMAIFVFLSLIVSSLSDTFAQLFLVFSAPYRAYDFVNNILLLGWVIMCVVFVLKSLQNNINNLFDRYLAGGIGLIVFIVFITRILGNHATETINITYGLSNKLSGIFLDNLLLICVFILLYIFFILCPLLLGALKWRLNIFNKWGERLEFYKPSLNVSLFMLFACGIQPFYDKNNLWLYLDLWTFYVGLLLLVIMLYRDNKAFGFYEYANVLWLIIGVLIFIFSSKVISQTNYNTTRMIFIIIALMGWCGDWMSASMQRESKPKQNPKWQNLKKQNPKMQDIQNLNNQEQNLKKLDSGNKNIFHILKRKK
;
A
#
# COMPACT_ATOMS: atom_id res chain seq x y z
N MET A 1 27.26 -16.26 -4.75
CA MET A 1 26.16 -15.98 -5.69
C MET A 1 25.05 -15.30 -4.88
N ASN A 2 25.05 -13.97 -4.82
CA ASN A 2 24.09 -13.19 -4.01
C ASN A 2 22.87 -12.88 -4.87
N ILE A 3 21.79 -13.64 -4.70
CA ILE A 3 20.47 -13.28 -5.24
C ILE A 3 19.87 -12.27 -4.26
N SER A 4 20.28 -11.00 -4.34
CA SER A 4 19.47 -9.92 -3.77
C SER A 4 18.45 -9.50 -4.81
N SER A 5 17.46 -10.35 -5.07
CA SER A 5 16.20 -9.90 -5.66
C SER A 5 15.49 -9.06 -4.59
N ASN A 6 15.91 -7.81 -4.48
CA ASN A 6 15.20 -6.80 -3.69
C ASN A 6 13.90 -6.50 -4.46
N ILE A 7 12.94 -7.41 -4.38
CA ILE A 7 11.60 -7.17 -4.89
C ILE A 7 11.08 -5.97 -4.10
N SER A 8 10.89 -4.86 -4.79
CA SER A 8 10.38 -3.64 -4.18
C SER A 8 8.98 -3.92 -3.62
N SER A 9 8.68 -3.40 -2.42
CA SER A 9 7.34 -3.44 -1.81
C SER A 9 6.25 -3.10 -2.83
N ARG A 10 6.51 -2.10 -3.67
CA ARG A 10 5.63 -1.65 -4.76
C ARG A 10 5.20 -2.76 -5.71
N VAL A 11 6.12 -3.66 -6.08
CA VAL A 11 5.85 -4.78 -6.99
C VAL A 11 4.94 -5.81 -6.32
N VAL A 12 5.24 -6.15 -5.07
CA VAL A 12 4.46 -7.14 -4.30
C VAL A 12 3.02 -6.66 -4.14
N PHE A 13 2.81 -5.44 -3.64
CA PHE A 13 1.47 -4.94 -3.37
C PHE A 13 0.67 -4.64 -4.64
N SER A 14 1.31 -4.17 -5.71
CA SER A 14 0.62 -4.03 -7.01
C SER A 14 0.21 -5.38 -7.58
N SER A 15 1.02 -6.42 -7.41
CA SER A 15 0.66 -7.78 -7.86
C SER A 15 -0.50 -8.37 -7.07
N ILE A 16 -0.50 -8.22 -5.73
CA ILE A 16 -1.61 -8.65 -4.87
C ILE A 16 -2.88 -7.87 -5.24
N PHE A 17 -2.78 -6.55 -5.45
CA PHE A 17 -3.87 -5.72 -5.91
C PHE A 17 -4.44 -6.20 -7.24
N PHE A 18 -3.61 -6.45 -8.25
CA PHE A 18 -4.06 -6.95 -9.56
C PHE A 18 -4.77 -8.28 -9.46
N PHE A 19 -4.20 -9.22 -8.72
CA PHE A 19 -4.80 -10.54 -8.53
C PHE A 19 -6.20 -10.42 -7.91
N MET A 20 -6.34 -9.61 -6.86
CA MET A 20 -7.64 -9.41 -6.21
C MET A 20 -8.62 -8.61 -7.07
N ALA A 21 -8.16 -7.61 -7.82
CA ALA A 21 -8.98 -6.84 -8.75
C ALA A 21 -9.59 -7.74 -9.83
N ILE A 22 -8.77 -8.59 -10.47
CA ILE A 22 -9.23 -9.56 -11.47
C ILE A 22 -10.27 -10.50 -10.88
N PHE A 23 -10.03 -11.03 -9.68
CA PHE A 23 -10.97 -11.94 -9.03
C PHE A 23 -12.32 -11.27 -8.77
N VAL A 24 -12.31 -10.02 -8.29
CA VAL A 24 -13.52 -9.23 -8.05
C VAL A 24 -14.24 -8.91 -9.38
N PHE A 25 -13.50 -8.50 -10.41
CA PHE A 25 -14.10 -8.23 -11.73
C PHE A 25 -14.76 -9.46 -12.32
N LEU A 26 -14.10 -10.60 -12.28
CA LEU A 26 -14.66 -11.84 -12.80
C LEU A 26 -15.96 -12.19 -12.07
N SER A 27 -15.96 -12.08 -10.74
CA SER A 27 -17.17 -12.34 -9.94
C SER A 27 -18.32 -11.38 -10.27
N LEU A 28 -18.03 -10.09 -10.50
CA LEU A 28 -19.04 -9.08 -10.84
C LEU A 28 -19.58 -9.26 -12.26
N ILE A 29 -18.70 -9.47 -13.23
CA ILE A 29 -19.07 -9.68 -14.64
C ILE A 29 -19.93 -10.93 -14.76
N VAL A 30 -19.49 -12.06 -14.18
CA VAL A 30 -20.25 -13.31 -14.20
C VAL A 30 -21.61 -13.14 -13.52
N SER A 31 -21.67 -12.44 -12.38
CA SER A 31 -22.95 -12.18 -11.69
C SER A 31 -23.87 -11.24 -12.46
N SER A 32 -23.33 -10.40 -13.34
CA SER A 32 -24.13 -9.44 -14.12
C SER A 32 -24.61 -10.02 -15.44
N LEU A 33 -23.89 -10.99 -16.01
CA LEU A 33 -24.15 -11.53 -17.35
C LEU A 33 -24.76 -12.94 -17.35
N SER A 34 -24.65 -13.69 -16.26
CA SER A 34 -25.13 -15.07 -16.19
C SER A 34 -26.28 -15.21 -15.20
N ASP A 35 -27.43 -15.69 -15.67
CA ASP A 35 -28.58 -15.99 -14.80
C ASP A 35 -28.25 -17.11 -13.79
N THR A 36 -27.50 -18.13 -14.22
CA THR A 36 -27.08 -19.25 -13.38
C THR A 36 -26.18 -18.81 -12.22
N PHE A 37 -25.34 -17.80 -12.46
CA PHE A 37 -24.37 -17.31 -11.49
C PHE A 37 -24.67 -15.88 -11.01
N ALA A 38 -25.92 -15.42 -11.14
CA ALA A 38 -26.32 -14.05 -10.80
C ALA A 38 -26.03 -13.69 -9.34
N GLN A 39 -25.97 -14.70 -8.47
CA GLN A 39 -25.69 -14.55 -7.03
C GLN A 39 -24.22 -14.77 -6.66
N LEU A 40 -23.32 -15.05 -7.61
CA LEU A 40 -21.93 -15.44 -7.29
C LEU A 40 -21.20 -14.37 -6.45
N PHE A 41 -21.31 -13.10 -6.84
CA PHE A 41 -20.72 -12.00 -6.09
C PHE A 41 -21.34 -11.86 -4.70
N LEU A 42 -22.66 -12.06 -4.58
CA LEU A 42 -23.37 -12.05 -3.30
C LEU A 42 -22.86 -13.17 -2.39
N VAL A 43 -22.72 -14.39 -2.91
CA VAL A 43 -22.19 -15.54 -2.17
C VAL A 43 -20.76 -15.29 -1.71
N PHE A 44 -19.90 -14.66 -2.51
CA PHE A 44 -18.52 -14.36 -2.12
C PHE A 44 -18.41 -13.22 -1.10
N SER A 45 -19.30 -12.22 -1.17
CA SER A 45 -19.31 -11.05 -0.28
C SER A 45 -20.09 -11.24 1.02
N ALA A 46 -20.88 -12.30 1.11
CA ALA A 46 -21.54 -12.68 2.34
C ALA A 46 -20.55 -12.90 3.50
N PRO A 47 -20.97 -12.63 4.76
CA PRO A 47 -20.18 -12.90 5.95
C PRO A 47 -19.69 -14.35 5.97
N TYR A 48 -18.46 -14.59 6.47
CA TYR A 48 -17.85 -15.93 6.59
C TYR A 48 -17.55 -16.66 5.27
N ARG A 49 -17.61 -15.96 4.14
CA ARG A 49 -17.36 -16.54 2.81
C ARG A 49 -16.01 -16.08 2.26
N ALA A 50 -15.83 -16.24 0.95
CA ALA A 50 -14.55 -16.08 0.28
C ALA A 50 -13.88 -14.74 0.57
N TYR A 51 -14.59 -13.61 0.45
CA TYR A 51 -13.99 -12.29 0.70
C TYR A 51 -13.69 -12.04 2.18
N ASP A 52 -14.50 -12.57 3.09
CA ASP A 52 -14.23 -12.49 4.52
C ASP A 52 -12.96 -13.28 4.89
N PHE A 53 -12.81 -14.47 4.33
CA PHE A 53 -11.63 -15.32 4.48
C PHE A 53 -10.36 -14.64 3.91
N VAL A 54 -10.46 -14.05 2.71
CA VAL A 54 -9.34 -13.29 2.11
C VAL A 54 -8.93 -12.12 3.01
N ASN A 55 -9.88 -11.36 3.55
CA ASN A 55 -9.59 -10.30 4.51
C ASN A 55 -8.82 -10.83 5.74
N ASN A 56 -9.23 -11.96 6.30
CA ASN A 56 -8.56 -12.56 7.45
C ASN A 56 -7.13 -13.00 7.12
N ILE A 57 -6.89 -13.57 5.94
CA ILE A 57 -5.55 -13.90 5.45
C ILE A 57 -4.69 -12.65 5.31
N LEU A 58 -5.23 -11.57 4.73
CA LEU A 58 -4.51 -10.31 4.56
C LEU A 58 -4.16 -9.66 5.89
N LEU A 59 -5.09 -9.64 6.85
CA LEU A 59 -4.83 -9.16 8.22
C LEU A 59 -3.72 -9.96 8.91
N LEU A 60 -3.77 -11.29 8.82
CA LEU A 60 -2.73 -12.15 9.36
C LEU A 60 -1.37 -11.87 8.69
N GLY A 61 -1.35 -11.75 7.36
CA GLY A 61 -0.16 -11.40 6.60
C GLY A 61 0.41 -10.04 7.01
N TRP A 62 -0.44 -9.07 7.32
CA TRP A 62 -0.04 -7.75 7.81
C TRP A 62 0.62 -7.85 9.19
N VAL A 63 0.04 -8.60 10.13
CA VAL A 63 0.65 -8.84 11.45
C VAL A 63 2.04 -9.47 11.29
N ILE A 64 2.14 -10.51 10.45
CA ILE A 64 3.43 -11.17 10.16
C ILE A 64 4.44 -10.18 9.59
N MET A 65 4.04 -9.32 8.65
CA MET A 65 4.91 -8.29 8.08
C MET A 65 5.46 -7.34 9.16
N CYS A 66 4.61 -6.86 10.08
CA CYS A 66 5.03 -6.01 11.20
C CYS A 66 6.01 -6.73 12.14
N VAL A 67 5.72 -7.99 12.49
CA VAL A 67 6.59 -8.80 13.35
C VAL A 67 7.96 -9.03 12.69
N VAL A 68 7.98 -9.42 11.43
CA VAL A 68 9.22 -9.62 10.67
C VAL A 68 10.04 -8.33 10.59
N PHE A 69 9.40 -7.18 10.38
CA PHE A 69 10.09 -5.90 10.39
C PHE A 69 10.74 -5.60 11.75
N VAL A 70 10.00 -5.76 12.86
CA VAL A 70 10.52 -5.51 14.21
C VAL A 70 11.69 -6.45 14.53
N LEU A 71 11.55 -7.75 14.23
CA LEU A 71 12.61 -8.73 14.45
C LEU A 71 13.88 -8.41 13.64
N LYS A 72 13.74 -8.12 12.34
CA LYS A 72 14.88 -7.71 11.50
C LYS A 72 15.50 -6.40 11.98
N SER A 73 14.67 -5.48 12.47
CA SER A 73 15.14 -4.20 12.97
C SER A 73 16.01 -4.39 14.21
N LEU A 74 15.59 -5.26 15.13
CA LEU A 74 16.36 -5.65 16.32
C LEU A 74 17.68 -6.34 15.95
N GLN A 75 17.64 -7.33 15.05
CA GLN A 75 18.83 -8.05 14.60
C GLN A 75 19.89 -7.14 13.99
N ASN A 76 19.46 -6.16 13.19
CA ASN A 76 20.37 -5.25 12.50
C ASN A 76 20.79 -4.03 13.35
N ASN A 77 20.43 -3.97 14.65
CA ASN A 77 20.69 -2.83 15.53
C ASN A 77 20.31 -1.47 14.91
N ILE A 78 19.18 -1.46 14.19
CA ILE A 78 18.66 -0.25 13.56
C ILE A 78 18.29 0.78 14.64
N ASN A 79 18.92 1.95 14.62
CA ASN A 79 18.83 2.92 15.72
C ASN A 79 17.52 3.73 15.72
N ASN A 80 16.61 3.46 14.80
CA ASN A 80 15.31 4.13 14.75
C ASN A 80 14.24 3.43 15.61
N LEU A 81 14.23 3.73 16.90
CA LEU A 81 13.22 3.24 17.85
C LEU A 81 11.79 3.65 17.47
N PHE A 82 11.61 4.83 16.87
CA PHE A 82 10.29 5.32 16.50
C PHE A 82 9.61 4.41 15.47
N ASP A 83 10.32 4.04 14.41
CA ASP A 83 9.80 3.15 13.36
C ASP A 83 9.43 1.76 13.92
N ARG A 84 10.21 1.26 14.89
CA ARG A 84 9.92 0.00 15.60
C ARG A 84 8.65 0.08 16.42
N TYR A 85 8.49 1.13 17.23
CA TYR A 85 7.29 1.33 18.04
C TYR A 85 6.05 1.56 17.18
N LEU A 86 6.19 2.29 16.06
CA LEU A 86 5.12 2.50 15.11
C LEU A 86 4.70 1.17 14.46
N ALA A 87 5.64 0.36 13.99
CA ALA A 87 5.37 -0.97 13.43
C ALA A 87 4.69 -1.89 14.45
N GLY A 88 5.21 -1.93 15.69
CA GLY A 88 4.65 -2.73 16.77
C GLY A 88 3.24 -2.27 17.15
N GLY A 89 3.00 -0.96 17.24
CA GLY A 89 1.69 -0.39 17.53
C GLY A 89 0.66 -0.70 16.44
N ILE A 90 1.01 -0.50 15.17
CA ILE A 90 0.15 -0.86 14.04
C ILE A 90 -0.11 -2.37 14.03
N GLY A 91 0.93 -3.19 14.19
CA GLY A 91 0.79 -4.65 14.24
C GLY A 91 -0.12 -5.12 15.37
N LEU A 92 -0.03 -4.52 16.56
CA LEU A 92 -0.91 -4.82 17.69
C LEU A 92 -2.36 -4.41 17.43
N ILE A 93 -2.60 -3.22 16.87
CA ILE A 93 -3.95 -2.77 16.49
C ILE A 93 -4.56 -3.74 15.46
N VAL A 94 -3.80 -4.09 14.41
CA VAL A 94 -4.26 -5.02 13.37
C VAL A 94 -4.51 -6.41 13.95
N PHE A 95 -3.67 -6.88 14.87
CA PHE A 95 -3.87 -8.14 15.57
C PHE A 95 -5.14 -8.13 16.42
N ILE A 96 -5.41 -7.05 17.16
CA ILE A 96 -6.67 -6.89 17.90
C ILE A 96 -7.85 -6.95 16.93
N VAL A 97 -7.81 -6.22 15.81
CA VAL A 97 -8.87 -6.25 14.79
C VAL A 97 -9.06 -7.66 14.20
N PHE A 98 -7.97 -8.39 13.97
CA PHE A 98 -8.03 -9.78 13.51
C PHE A 98 -8.70 -10.69 14.54
N ILE A 99 -8.29 -10.62 15.82
CA ILE A 99 -8.88 -11.42 16.89
C ILE A 99 -10.35 -11.05 17.11
N THR A 100 -10.70 -9.76 17.17
CA THR A 100 -12.10 -9.35 17.34
C THR A 100 -12.96 -9.77 16.17
N ARG A 101 -12.41 -9.80 14.94
CA ARG A 101 -13.12 -10.34 13.78
C ARG A 101 -13.34 -11.85 13.94
N ILE A 102 -12.33 -12.65 14.26
CA ILE A 102 -12.49 -14.10 14.46
C ILE A 102 -13.41 -14.44 15.65
N LEU A 103 -13.37 -13.68 16.76
CA LEU A 103 -14.20 -13.93 17.94
C LEU A 103 -15.63 -13.40 17.79
N GLY A 104 -15.80 -12.18 17.26
CA GLY A 104 -17.12 -11.58 16.99
C GLY A 104 -17.92 -12.36 15.95
N ASN A 105 -17.19 -13.04 15.07
CA ASN A 105 -17.69 -13.99 14.10
C ASN A 105 -18.40 -15.22 14.74
N HIS A 106 -18.03 -15.62 15.95
CA HIS A 106 -18.72 -16.70 16.68
C HIS A 106 -19.89 -16.19 17.54
N ALA A 107 -19.90 -14.90 17.90
CA ALA A 107 -20.95 -14.31 18.72
C ALA A 107 -22.20 -13.92 17.93
N THR A 108 -22.10 -13.76 16.61
CA THR A 108 -23.24 -13.31 15.77
C THR A 108 -24.16 -14.43 15.28
N GLU A 109 -23.81 -15.70 15.48
CA GLU A 109 -24.77 -16.80 15.28
C GLU A 109 -25.78 -16.92 16.45
N THR A 110 -25.47 -16.40 17.64
CA THR A 110 -26.40 -16.38 18.79
C THR A 110 -27.21 -15.07 18.90
N ILE A 111 -26.79 -14.00 18.21
CA ILE A 111 -27.43 -12.67 18.27
C ILE A 111 -28.29 -12.42 17.02
N ASN A 112 -29.08 -13.42 16.62
CA ASN A 112 -30.23 -13.22 15.73
C ASN A 112 -31.55 -12.98 16.51
N ILE A 113 -31.47 -12.76 17.83
CA ILE A 113 -32.65 -12.46 18.67
C ILE A 113 -32.35 -11.35 19.70
N THR A 114 -31.72 -10.23 19.32
CA THR A 114 -31.74 -9.01 20.18
C THR A 114 -31.52 -7.71 19.39
N TYR A 115 -32.10 -7.61 18.19
CA TYR A 115 -32.41 -6.29 17.60
C TYR A 115 -33.73 -5.71 18.13
N GLY A 116 -34.35 -6.38 19.12
CA GLY A 116 -35.39 -5.85 19.96
C GLY A 116 -34.80 -5.32 21.26
N LEU A 117 -34.89 -4.00 21.45
CA LEU A 117 -35.06 -3.37 22.77
C LEU A 117 -33.85 -3.41 23.73
N SER A 118 -32.80 -2.62 23.46
CA SER A 118 -32.06 -2.01 24.59
C SER A 118 -31.53 -0.61 24.28
N ASN A 119 -31.81 0.29 25.22
CA ASN A 119 -31.68 1.74 25.15
C ASN A 119 -30.22 2.24 25.22
N LYS A 120 -29.52 2.37 24.08
CA LYS A 120 -28.37 3.29 23.96
C LYS A 120 -28.32 3.96 22.59
N LEU A 121 -29.27 4.88 22.37
CA LEU A 121 -29.25 5.79 21.21
C LEU A 121 -27.93 6.57 21.10
N SER A 122 -27.29 6.89 22.23
CA SER A 122 -25.98 7.56 22.28
C SER A 122 -24.80 6.66 21.87
N GLY A 123 -24.84 5.37 22.21
CA GLY A 123 -23.77 4.41 21.87
C GLY A 123 -23.75 4.10 20.38
N ILE A 124 -24.92 3.82 19.79
CA ILE A 124 -25.05 3.57 18.35
C ILE A 124 -24.66 4.82 17.54
N PHE A 125 -24.96 6.02 18.05
CA PHE A 125 -24.54 7.27 17.40
C PHE A 125 -23.03 7.51 17.50
N LEU A 126 -22.43 7.26 18.66
CA LEU A 126 -20.97 7.41 18.87
C LEU A 126 -20.16 6.41 18.05
N ASP A 127 -20.60 5.16 17.97
CA ASP A 127 -19.92 4.11 17.18
C ASP A 127 -19.97 4.43 15.68
N ASN A 128 -21.11 4.90 15.19
CA ASN A 128 -21.26 5.35 13.81
C ASN A 128 -20.43 6.62 13.53
N LEU A 129 -20.35 7.56 14.47
CA LEU A 129 -19.56 8.79 14.32
C LEU A 129 -18.06 8.48 14.29
N LEU A 130 -17.56 7.60 15.15
CA LEU A 130 -16.17 7.18 15.16
C LEU A 130 -15.80 6.51 13.82
N LEU A 131 -16.66 5.62 13.31
CA LEU A 131 -16.45 4.98 12.02
C LEU A 131 -16.38 6.00 10.88
N ILE A 132 -17.30 6.96 10.85
CA ILE A 132 -17.30 8.06 9.87
C ILE A 132 -16.01 8.89 9.98
N CYS A 133 -15.59 9.26 11.19
CA CYS A 133 -14.34 9.98 11.42
C CYS A 133 -13.11 9.21 10.91
N VAL A 134 -13.06 7.89 11.13
CA VAL A 134 -11.99 7.03 10.62
C VAL A 134 -11.98 7.03 9.09
N PHE A 135 -13.13 6.88 8.42
CA PHE A 135 -13.20 6.93 6.96
C PHE A 135 -12.79 8.30 6.40
N ILE A 136 -13.21 9.40 7.03
CA ILE A 136 -12.80 10.75 6.64
C ILE A 136 -11.28 10.91 6.77
N LEU A 137 -10.70 10.45 7.89
CA LEU A 137 -9.26 10.50 8.11
C LEU A 137 -8.50 9.67 7.08
N LEU A 138 -8.97 8.46 6.78
CA LEU A 138 -8.40 7.61 5.74
C LEU A 138 -8.45 8.30 4.38
N TYR A 139 -9.59 8.89 4.02
CA TYR A 139 -9.77 9.60 2.76
C TYR A 139 -8.82 10.81 2.65
N ILE A 140 -8.77 11.66 3.68
CA ILE A 140 -7.91 12.84 3.70
C ILE A 140 -6.43 12.44 3.60
N PHE A 141 -5.99 11.46 4.40
CA PHE A 141 -4.58 11.10 4.48
C PHE A 141 -4.10 10.29 3.26
N PHE A 142 -4.89 9.31 2.79
CA PHE A 142 -4.46 8.38 1.74
C PHE A 142 -4.82 8.79 0.32
N ILE A 143 -5.86 9.62 0.13
CA ILE A 143 -6.29 10.07 -1.19
C ILE A 143 -6.02 11.57 -1.35
N LEU A 144 -6.66 12.41 -0.54
CA LEU A 144 -6.67 13.86 -0.75
C LEU A 144 -5.27 14.46 -0.64
N CYS A 145 -4.57 14.24 0.48
CA CYS A 145 -3.25 14.79 0.74
C CYS A 145 -2.20 14.41 -0.33
N PRO A 146 -1.94 13.13 -0.62
CA PRO A 146 -0.91 12.74 -1.59
C PRO A 146 -1.24 13.20 -3.01
N LEU A 147 -2.52 13.11 -3.44
CA LEU A 147 -2.93 13.54 -4.78
C LEU A 147 -2.93 15.07 -4.91
N LEU A 148 -3.34 15.82 -3.88
CA LEU A 148 -3.31 17.29 -3.89
C LEU A 148 -1.87 17.81 -3.93
N LEU A 149 -0.97 17.24 -3.11
CA LEU A 149 0.45 17.56 -3.14
C LEU A 149 1.06 17.30 -4.52
N GLY A 150 0.72 16.16 -5.14
CA GLY A 150 1.15 15.82 -6.50
C GLY A 150 0.57 16.75 -7.56
N ALA A 151 -0.75 16.98 -7.54
CA ALA A 151 -1.46 17.83 -8.48
C ALA A 151 -0.97 19.28 -8.45
N LEU A 152 -0.65 19.81 -7.27
CA LEU A 152 -0.16 21.19 -7.10
C LEU A 152 1.38 21.31 -7.17
N LYS A 153 2.11 20.19 -7.30
CA LYS A 153 3.58 20.11 -7.22
C LYS A 153 4.14 20.73 -5.94
N TRP A 154 3.37 20.68 -4.85
CA TRP A 154 3.82 21.16 -3.55
C TRP A 154 4.82 20.17 -2.95
N ARG A 155 6.00 20.69 -2.62
CA ARG A 155 7.03 19.92 -1.91
C ARG A 155 6.96 20.26 -0.43
N LEU A 156 6.94 19.23 0.40
CA LEU A 156 7.00 19.41 1.84
C LEU A 156 8.39 19.98 2.22
N ASN A 157 8.42 20.88 3.18
CA ASN A 157 9.66 21.52 3.61
C ASN A 157 10.52 20.53 4.42
N ILE A 158 11.48 19.88 3.75
CA ILE A 158 12.38 18.87 4.33
C ILE A 158 13.32 19.47 5.39
N PHE A 159 13.50 20.80 5.42
CA PHE A 159 14.38 21.45 6.40
C PHE A 159 13.80 21.47 7.82
N ASN A 160 12.50 21.22 7.98
CA ASN A 160 11.87 21.03 9.28
C ASN A 160 11.76 19.53 9.59
N LYS A 161 12.08 19.12 10.84
CA LYS A 161 11.96 17.72 11.31
C LYS A 161 10.56 17.13 11.06
N TRP A 162 9.52 17.96 11.18
CA TRP A 162 8.14 17.53 10.88
C TRP A 162 7.89 17.31 9.39
N GLY A 163 8.46 18.16 8.53
CA GLY A 163 8.35 18.00 7.08
C GLY A 163 9.13 16.79 6.56
N GLU A 164 10.31 16.50 7.13
CA GLU A 164 11.06 15.28 6.82
C GLU A 164 10.24 14.03 7.17
N ARG A 165 9.61 14.00 8.35
CA ARG A 165 8.75 12.88 8.76
C ARG A 165 7.51 12.75 7.89
N LEU A 166 6.84 13.85 7.59
CA LEU A 166 5.62 13.84 6.78
C LEU A 166 5.93 13.35 5.36
N GLU A 167 7.05 13.77 4.76
CA GLU A 167 7.51 13.28 3.47
C GLU A 167 7.87 11.79 3.50
N PHE A 168 8.46 11.31 4.61
CA PHE A 168 8.81 9.90 4.77
C PHE A 168 7.59 8.98 4.92
N TYR A 169 6.58 9.42 5.67
CA TYR A 169 5.35 8.65 5.93
C TYR A 169 4.22 8.93 4.94
N LYS A 170 4.43 9.82 3.97
CA LYS A 170 3.46 10.12 2.93
C LYS A 170 3.10 8.85 2.15
N PRO A 171 1.80 8.57 1.93
CA PRO A 171 1.38 7.47 1.07
C PRO A 171 1.94 7.60 -0.34
N SER A 172 2.40 6.47 -0.90
CA SER A 172 2.83 6.43 -2.30
C SER A 172 1.64 6.52 -3.24
N LEU A 173 1.89 6.88 -4.49
CA LEU A 173 0.82 7.01 -5.50
C LEU A 173 0.05 5.69 -5.67
N ASN A 174 0.72 4.53 -5.65
CA ASN A 174 0.06 3.23 -5.75
C ASN A 174 -0.90 3.00 -4.57
N VAL A 175 -0.52 3.38 -3.35
CA VAL A 175 -1.40 3.29 -2.18
C VAL A 175 -2.64 4.17 -2.37
N SER A 176 -2.46 5.40 -2.86
CA SER A 176 -3.58 6.29 -3.17
C SER A 176 -4.50 5.72 -4.24
N LEU A 177 -3.94 5.07 -5.27
CA LEU A 177 -4.71 4.39 -6.31
C LEU A 177 -5.48 3.19 -5.75
N PHE A 178 -4.89 2.39 -4.86
CA PHE A 178 -5.58 1.27 -4.20
C PHE A 178 -6.73 1.76 -3.32
N MET A 179 -6.53 2.84 -2.56
CA MET A 179 -7.61 3.45 -1.78
C MET A 179 -8.70 4.04 -2.66
N LEU A 180 -8.34 4.74 -3.72
CA LEU A 180 -9.30 5.30 -4.65
C LEU A 180 -10.11 4.19 -5.34
N PHE A 181 -9.46 3.08 -5.69
CA PHE A 181 -10.10 1.88 -6.19
C PHE A 181 -11.10 1.29 -5.19
N ALA A 182 -10.71 1.17 -3.92
CA ALA A 182 -11.59 0.70 -2.86
C ALA A 182 -12.83 1.61 -2.71
N CYS A 183 -12.64 2.93 -2.74
CA CYS A 183 -13.75 3.91 -2.76
C CYS A 183 -14.64 3.77 -4.01
N GLY A 184 -14.09 3.31 -5.14
CA GLY A 184 -14.86 3.03 -6.36
C GLY A 184 -15.82 1.85 -6.21
N ILE A 185 -15.57 0.92 -5.28
CA ILE A 185 -16.46 -0.22 -5.00
C ILE A 185 -17.66 0.29 -4.19
N GLN A 186 -18.70 0.72 -4.89
CA GLN A 186 -19.99 1.15 -4.35
C GLN A 186 -21.08 1.06 -5.41
N PRO A 187 -22.37 1.01 -5.01
CA PRO A 187 -23.47 1.21 -5.94
C PRO A 187 -23.49 2.67 -6.42
N PHE A 188 -23.72 2.89 -7.71
CA PHE A 188 -23.73 4.21 -8.36
C PHE A 188 -25.13 4.80 -8.48
N TYR A 189 -26.15 3.98 -8.73
CA TYR A 189 -27.52 4.45 -9.04
C TYR A 189 -28.54 4.21 -7.92
N ASP A 190 -28.45 3.10 -7.19
CA ASP A 190 -29.43 2.70 -6.16
C ASP A 190 -28.91 2.96 -4.74
N LYS A 191 -28.86 4.24 -4.33
CA LYS A 191 -28.37 4.64 -3.00
C LYS A 191 -29.53 5.04 -2.07
N ASN A 192 -29.71 4.27 -1.01
CA ASN A 192 -30.78 4.50 -0.01
C ASN A 192 -30.44 5.58 1.04
N ASN A 193 -29.19 6.06 1.09
CA ASN A 193 -28.70 6.91 2.19
C ASN A 193 -27.83 8.06 1.66
N LEU A 194 -28.01 9.26 2.20
CA LEU A 194 -27.23 10.46 1.87
C LEU A 194 -25.72 10.25 2.07
N TRP A 195 -25.31 9.48 3.07
CA TRP A 195 -23.89 9.15 3.32
C TRP A 195 -23.23 8.45 2.14
N LEU A 196 -23.99 7.63 1.40
CA LEU A 196 -23.47 6.95 0.21
C LEU A 196 -23.23 7.93 -0.94
N TYR A 197 -23.95 9.05 -0.99
CA TYR A 197 -23.70 10.11 -1.96
C TYR A 197 -22.46 10.92 -1.58
N LEU A 198 -22.24 11.19 -0.30
CA LEU A 198 -21.01 11.82 0.17
C LEU A 198 -19.77 10.95 -0.17
N ASP A 199 -19.85 9.63 0.05
CA ASP A 199 -18.79 8.68 -0.33
C ASP A 199 -18.56 8.62 -1.86
N LEU A 200 -19.59 8.84 -2.66
CA LEU A 200 -19.46 8.95 -4.12
C LEU A 200 -18.83 10.28 -4.54
N TRP A 201 -19.20 11.37 -3.89
CA TRP A 201 -18.62 12.70 -4.14
C TRP A 201 -17.13 12.74 -3.80
N THR A 202 -16.73 12.17 -2.67
CA THR A 202 -15.30 12.04 -2.31
C THR A 202 -14.57 11.20 -3.36
N PHE A 203 -15.13 10.08 -3.81
CA PHE A 203 -14.54 9.32 -4.91
C PHE A 203 -14.32 10.15 -6.19
N TYR A 204 -15.30 10.95 -6.62
CA TYR A 204 -15.14 11.81 -7.79
C TYR A 204 -14.10 12.92 -7.61
N VAL A 205 -14.01 13.53 -6.42
CA VAL A 205 -12.96 14.50 -6.10
C VAL A 205 -11.57 13.85 -6.20
N GLY A 206 -11.42 12.63 -5.67
CA GLY A 206 -10.19 11.85 -5.79
C GLY A 206 -9.82 11.55 -7.25
N LEU A 207 -10.78 11.13 -8.08
CA LEU A 207 -10.56 10.92 -9.52
C LEU A 207 -10.14 12.20 -10.24
N LEU A 208 -10.79 13.33 -9.95
CA LEU A 208 -10.45 14.62 -10.55
C LEU A 208 -9.00 15.01 -10.21
N LEU A 209 -8.59 14.88 -8.95
CA LEU A 209 -7.21 15.15 -8.54
C LEU A 209 -6.20 14.23 -9.22
N LEU A 210 -6.54 12.94 -9.38
CA LEU A 210 -5.71 11.99 -10.12
C LEU A 210 -5.54 12.41 -11.59
N VAL A 211 -6.62 12.82 -12.27
CA VAL A 211 -6.57 13.31 -13.66
C VAL A 211 -5.73 14.58 -13.77
N ILE A 212 -5.91 15.53 -12.86
CA ILE A 212 -5.08 16.75 -12.82
C ILE A 212 -3.60 16.39 -12.63
N MET A 213 -3.30 15.45 -11.75
CA MET A 213 -1.93 15.00 -11.51
C MET A 213 -1.34 14.28 -12.73
N LEU A 214 -2.09 13.40 -13.38
CA LEU A 214 -1.69 12.74 -14.64
C LEU A 214 -1.34 13.76 -15.73
N TYR A 215 -2.13 14.82 -15.85
CA TYR A 215 -1.89 15.88 -16.84
C TYR A 215 -0.67 16.75 -16.48
N ARG A 216 -0.50 17.12 -15.20
CA ARG A 216 0.53 18.08 -14.77
C ARG A 216 1.90 17.43 -14.48
N ASP A 217 1.93 16.18 -14.05
CA ASP A 217 3.14 15.50 -13.59
C ASP A 217 3.20 14.02 -14.04
N ASN A 218 3.06 13.80 -15.35
CA ASN A 218 3.16 12.47 -15.95
C ASN A 218 4.45 11.70 -15.59
N LYS A 219 5.55 12.41 -15.30
CA LYS A 219 6.83 11.82 -14.87
C LYS A 219 6.77 11.15 -13.50
N ALA A 220 5.78 11.49 -12.67
CA ALA A 220 5.58 10.84 -11.37
C ALA A 220 5.02 9.41 -11.51
N PHE A 221 4.49 9.04 -12.68
CA PHE A 221 3.89 7.74 -12.94
C PHE A 221 4.93 6.80 -13.56
N GLY A 222 5.28 5.75 -12.83
CA GLY A 222 6.01 4.62 -13.38
C GLY A 222 5.07 3.59 -14.01
N PHE A 223 5.64 2.47 -14.45
CA PHE A 223 4.89 1.39 -15.10
C PHE A 223 3.76 0.84 -14.23
N TYR A 224 4.04 0.60 -12.94
CA TYR A 224 3.04 0.04 -12.00
C TYR A 224 1.94 1.06 -11.71
N GLU A 225 2.28 2.34 -11.59
CA GLU A 225 1.32 3.41 -11.41
C GLU A 225 0.36 3.51 -12.61
N TYR A 226 0.87 3.45 -13.84
CA TYR A 226 0.02 3.41 -15.04
C TYR A 226 -0.86 2.17 -15.12
N ALA A 227 -0.32 1.00 -14.79
CA ALA A 227 -1.11 -0.23 -14.74
C ALA A 227 -2.23 -0.12 -13.70
N ASN A 228 -1.94 0.41 -12.50
CA ASN A 228 -2.93 0.64 -11.46
C ASN A 228 -4.02 1.65 -11.89
N VAL A 229 -3.65 2.71 -12.63
CA VAL A 229 -4.63 3.64 -13.23
C VAL A 229 -5.52 2.95 -14.25
N LEU A 230 -4.95 2.10 -15.12
CA LEU A 230 -5.73 1.34 -16.10
C LEU A 230 -6.76 0.44 -15.41
N TRP A 231 -6.33 -0.28 -14.37
CA TRP A 231 -7.23 -1.13 -13.58
C TRP A 231 -8.29 -0.34 -12.82
N LEU A 232 -7.98 0.87 -12.37
CA LEU A 232 -8.97 1.79 -11.80
C LEU A 232 -10.03 2.17 -12.84
N ILE A 233 -9.64 2.53 -14.05
CA ILE A 233 -10.57 2.88 -15.13
C ILE A 233 -11.47 1.68 -15.47
N ILE A 234 -10.87 0.52 -15.73
CA ILE A 234 -11.60 -0.72 -16.02
C ILE A 234 -12.56 -1.05 -14.86
N GLY A 235 -12.08 -0.95 -13.62
CA GLY A 235 -12.89 -1.24 -12.45
C GLY A 235 -14.08 -0.32 -12.30
N VAL A 236 -13.91 0.99 -12.49
CA VAL A 236 -15.02 1.96 -12.46
C VAL A 236 -16.08 1.61 -13.50
N LEU A 237 -15.67 1.28 -14.73
CA LEU A 237 -16.62 0.87 -15.78
C LEU A 237 -17.40 -0.39 -15.38
N ILE A 238 -16.72 -1.39 -14.81
CA ILE A 238 -17.37 -2.62 -14.32
C ILE A 238 -18.30 -2.31 -13.14
N PHE A 239 -17.90 -1.47 -12.18
CA PHE A 239 -18.73 -1.14 -11.02
C PHE A 239 -19.99 -0.36 -11.42
N ILE A 240 -19.88 0.52 -12.42
CA ILE A 240 -21.04 1.21 -13.01
C ILE A 240 -21.98 0.19 -13.66
N PHE A 241 -21.46 -0.71 -14.50
CA PHE A 241 -22.26 -1.72 -15.18
C PHE A 241 -22.92 -2.71 -14.21
N SER A 242 -22.18 -3.12 -13.18
CA SER A 242 -22.63 -4.05 -12.13
C SER A 242 -23.27 -3.36 -10.93
N SER A 243 -23.63 -2.07 -11.03
CA SER A 243 -24.11 -1.28 -9.88
C SER A 243 -25.32 -1.92 -9.19
N LYS A 244 -26.21 -2.57 -9.94
CA LYS A 244 -27.39 -3.26 -9.40
C LYS A 244 -27.02 -4.50 -8.58
N VAL A 245 -26.02 -5.27 -9.01
CA VAL A 245 -25.53 -6.43 -8.26
C VAL A 245 -24.85 -5.97 -6.97
N ILE A 246 -24.10 -4.86 -7.04
CA ILE A 246 -23.41 -4.28 -5.88
C ILE A 246 -24.42 -3.73 -4.84
N SER A 247 -25.53 -3.11 -5.28
CA SER A 247 -26.55 -2.57 -4.35
C SER A 247 -27.30 -3.66 -3.57
N GLN A 248 -27.35 -4.89 -4.10
CA GLN A 248 -28.04 -6.02 -3.49
C GLN A 248 -27.21 -6.78 -2.44
N THR A 249 -25.95 -6.42 -2.23
CA THR A 249 -25.05 -7.14 -1.32
C THR A 249 -24.26 -6.23 -0.38
N ASN A 250 -23.63 -6.83 0.63
CA ASN A 250 -22.69 -6.17 1.52
C ASN A 250 -21.31 -6.02 0.83
N TYR A 251 -21.22 -5.04 -0.07
CA TYR A 251 -19.99 -4.73 -0.80
C TYR A 251 -18.84 -4.22 0.10
N ASN A 252 -19.12 -3.89 1.37
CA ASN A 252 -18.10 -3.44 2.32
C ASN A 252 -17.03 -4.51 2.56
N THR A 253 -17.40 -5.80 2.61
CA THR A 253 -16.43 -6.90 2.76
C THR A 253 -15.41 -6.88 1.61
N THR A 254 -15.88 -6.68 0.38
CA THR A 254 -15.04 -6.58 -0.83
C THR A 254 -14.19 -5.31 -0.79
N ARG A 255 -14.78 -4.18 -0.43
CA ARG A 255 -14.07 -2.90 -0.27
C ARG A 255 -12.92 -3.00 0.74
N MET A 256 -13.14 -3.69 1.86
CA MET A 256 -12.14 -3.87 2.91
C MET A 256 -10.88 -4.61 2.43
N ILE A 257 -10.98 -5.51 1.46
CA ILE A 257 -9.82 -6.18 0.87
C ILE A 257 -8.83 -5.15 0.33
N PHE A 258 -9.32 -4.21 -0.47
CA PHE A 258 -8.49 -3.19 -1.12
C PHE A 258 -8.00 -2.13 -0.13
N ILE A 259 -8.81 -1.78 0.89
CA ILE A 259 -8.38 -0.92 2.01
C ILE A 259 -7.22 -1.57 2.75
N ILE A 260 -7.32 -2.86 3.09
CA ILE A 260 -6.25 -3.59 3.79
C ILE A 260 -5.00 -3.66 2.92
N ILE A 261 -5.12 -3.98 1.63
CA ILE A 261 -3.97 -3.99 0.69
C ILE A 261 -3.31 -2.60 0.62
N ALA A 262 -4.08 -1.52 0.58
CA ALA A 262 -3.54 -0.16 0.55
C ALA A 262 -2.77 0.18 1.84
N LEU A 263 -3.34 -0.13 3.00
CA LEU A 263 -2.69 0.12 4.29
C LEU A 263 -1.44 -0.76 4.48
N MET A 264 -1.50 -2.03 4.07
CA MET A 264 -0.34 -2.91 4.02
C MET A 264 0.75 -2.35 3.10
N GLY A 265 0.37 -1.84 1.92
CA GLY A 265 1.27 -1.20 0.97
C GLY A 265 1.98 0.02 1.55
N TRP A 266 1.22 0.88 2.23
CA TRP A 266 1.77 2.02 2.95
C TRP A 266 2.77 1.59 4.03
N CYS A 267 2.40 0.61 4.85
CA CYS A 267 3.30 0.05 5.86
C CYS A 267 4.57 -0.51 5.24
N GLY A 268 4.46 -1.31 4.18
CA GLY A 268 5.60 -1.90 3.50
C GLY A 268 6.53 -0.88 2.85
N ASP A 269 5.99 0.23 2.34
CA ASP A 269 6.80 1.29 1.71
C ASP A 269 7.73 1.97 2.72
N TRP A 270 7.23 2.44 3.86
CA TRP A 270 8.11 3.08 4.85
C TRP A 270 8.98 2.07 5.62
N MET A 271 8.49 0.85 5.87
CA MET A 271 9.29 -0.22 6.49
C MET A 271 10.49 -0.61 5.61
N SER A 272 10.27 -0.80 4.31
CA SER A 272 11.36 -1.11 3.38
C SER A 272 12.34 0.05 3.24
N ALA A 273 11.84 1.30 3.19
CA ALA A 273 12.67 2.49 3.13
C ALA A 273 13.53 2.67 4.41
N SER A 274 12.96 2.39 5.59
CA SER A 274 13.67 2.44 6.88
C SER A 274 14.86 1.46 6.91
N MET A 275 14.63 0.21 6.48
CA MET A 275 15.67 -0.82 6.38
C MET A 275 16.79 -0.43 5.41
N GLN A 276 16.45 0.17 4.27
CA GLN A 276 17.44 0.60 3.28
C GLN A 276 18.25 1.82 3.75
N ARG A 277 17.61 2.77 4.45
CA ARG A 277 18.26 4.00 4.93
C ARG A 277 19.43 3.68 5.87
N GLU A 278 19.27 2.69 6.73
CA GLU A 278 20.30 2.31 7.71
C GLU A 278 21.34 1.32 7.17
N SER A 279 21.01 0.55 6.12
CA SER A 279 21.98 -0.32 5.44
C SER A 279 23.06 0.45 4.66
N LYS A 280 22.81 1.72 4.29
CA LYS A 280 23.81 2.56 3.64
C LYS A 280 24.75 3.12 4.71
N PRO A 281 26.08 2.94 4.60
CA PRO A 281 27.00 3.52 5.56
C PRO A 281 26.79 5.03 5.59
N LYS A 282 26.57 5.59 6.79
CA LYS A 282 26.50 7.03 7.01
C LYS A 282 27.77 7.65 6.41
N GLN A 283 27.67 8.23 5.21
CA GLN A 283 28.74 9.07 4.70
C GLN A 283 28.85 10.24 5.67
N ASN A 284 29.92 10.21 6.46
CA ASN A 284 30.16 11.17 7.51
C ASN A 284 30.12 12.59 6.89
N PRO A 285 29.27 13.51 7.39
CA PRO A 285 29.10 14.85 6.81
C PRO A 285 30.42 15.64 6.77
N LYS A 286 31.39 15.29 7.62
CA LYS A 286 32.75 15.83 7.56
C LYS A 286 33.45 15.50 6.23
N TRP A 287 33.23 14.32 5.66
CA TRP A 287 33.78 13.91 4.36
C TRP A 287 33.06 14.53 3.17
N GLN A 288 31.76 14.85 3.27
CA GLN A 288 31.04 15.58 2.22
C GLN A 288 31.44 17.05 2.18
N ASN A 289 31.67 17.66 3.35
CA ASN A 289 32.21 19.02 3.45
C ASN A 289 33.69 19.08 3.01
N LEU A 290 34.52 18.08 3.36
CA LEU A 290 35.90 17.97 2.85
C LEU A 290 35.96 17.73 1.33
N LYS A 291 35.02 16.99 0.74
CA LYS A 291 34.89 16.82 -0.71
C LYS A 291 34.50 18.11 -1.43
N LYS A 292 33.69 18.97 -0.79
CA LYS A 292 33.31 20.27 -1.32
C LYS A 292 34.42 21.31 -1.21
N GLN A 293 35.30 21.18 -0.21
CA GLN A 293 36.34 22.14 0.09
C GLN A 293 37.71 21.82 -0.55
N ASN A 294 37.95 20.59 -1.02
CA ASN A 294 39.26 20.22 -1.55
C ASN A 294 39.18 19.39 -2.85
N PRO A 295 39.19 20.04 -4.04
CA PRO A 295 39.09 19.35 -5.34
C PRO A 295 40.22 18.34 -5.58
N LYS A 296 41.40 18.53 -4.98
CA LYS A 296 42.52 17.58 -5.06
C LYS A 296 42.21 16.18 -4.50
N MET A 297 41.23 16.06 -3.59
CA MET A 297 40.81 14.75 -3.08
C MET A 297 39.96 13.95 -4.08
N GLN A 298 39.30 14.61 -5.04
CA GLN A 298 38.60 13.91 -6.13
C GLN A 298 39.61 13.30 -7.12
N ASP A 299 40.71 14.01 -7.39
CA ASP A 299 41.76 13.54 -8.27
C ASP A 299 42.49 12.31 -7.71
N ILE A 300 42.77 12.29 -6.39
CA ILE A 300 43.37 11.13 -5.71
C ILE A 300 42.44 9.91 -5.75
N GLN A 301 41.11 10.11 -5.66
CA GLN A 301 40.15 9.02 -5.78
C GLN A 301 40.03 8.48 -7.21
N ASN A 302 40.11 9.36 -8.22
CA ASN A 302 40.14 8.95 -9.63
C ASN A 302 41.41 8.17 -9.98
N LEU A 303 42.57 8.60 -9.45
CA LEU A 303 43.85 7.89 -9.59
C LEU A 303 43.82 6.50 -8.92
N ASN A 304 43.30 6.41 -7.69
CA ASN A 304 43.17 5.12 -7.00
C ASN A 304 42.18 4.17 -7.70
N ASN A 305 41.10 4.68 -8.28
CA ASN A 305 40.17 3.87 -9.07
C ASN A 305 40.80 3.41 -10.39
N GLN A 306 41.64 4.24 -11.03
CA GLN A 306 42.43 3.84 -12.20
C GLN A 306 43.45 2.77 -11.86
N GLU A 307 44.20 2.91 -10.75
CA GLU A 307 45.13 1.87 -10.29
C GLU A 307 44.44 0.54 -9.96
N GLN A 308 43.26 0.58 -9.33
CA GLN A 308 42.49 -0.63 -9.04
C GLN A 308 41.98 -1.32 -10.32
N ASN A 309 41.59 -0.54 -11.33
CA ASN A 309 41.21 -1.08 -12.63
C ASN A 309 42.41 -1.68 -13.38
N LEU A 310 43.59 -1.05 -13.29
CA LEU A 310 44.84 -1.59 -13.85
C LEU A 310 45.26 -2.90 -13.16
N LYS A 311 45.16 -3.00 -11.83
CA LYS A 311 45.43 -4.24 -11.09
C LYS A 311 44.42 -5.37 -11.41
N LYS A 312 43.17 -5.02 -11.74
CA LYS A 312 42.17 -6.00 -12.22
C LYS A 312 42.47 -6.50 -13.63
N LEU A 313 42.96 -5.63 -14.52
CA LEU A 313 43.40 -6.03 -15.86
C LEU A 313 44.64 -6.95 -15.80
N ASP A 314 45.59 -6.67 -14.91
CA ASP A 314 46.81 -7.46 -14.76
C ASP A 314 46.56 -8.85 -14.12
N SER A 315 45.61 -8.93 -13.17
CA SER A 315 45.14 -10.21 -12.61
C SER A 315 44.26 -11.01 -13.57
N GLY A 316 43.50 -10.35 -14.45
CA GLY A 316 42.78 -11.00 -15.55
C GLY A 316 43.72 -11.65 -16.57
N ASN A 317 44.84 -11.00 -16.91
CA ASN A 317 45.83 -11.52 -17.86
C ASN A 317 46.61 -12.75 -17.34
N LYS A 318 46.89 -12.81 -16.03
CA LYS A 318 47.52 -14.00 -15.41
C LYS A 318 46.64 -15.26 -15.48
N ASN A 319 45.31 -15.09 -15.44
CA ASN A 319 44.37 -16.21 -15.59
C ASN A 319 44.29 -16.73 -17.04
N ILE A 320 44.48 -15.86 -18.05
CA ILE A 320 44.50 -16.28 -19.46
C ILE A 320 45.76 -17.11 -19.78
N PHE A 321 46.92 -16.75 -19.21
CA PHE A 321 48.16 -17.53 -19.37
C PHE A 321 48.08 -18.93 -18.73
N HIS A 322 47.37 -19.08 -17.61
CA HIS A 322 47.16 -20.39 -16.96
C HIS A 322 46.22 -21.31 -17.75
N ILE A 323 45.29 -20.75 -18.53
CA ILE A 323 44.38 -21.51 -19.42
C ILE A 323 45.12 -21.99 -20.68
N LEU A 324 46.06 -21.20 -21.22
CA LEU A 324 46.84 -21.59 -22.40
C LEU A 324 47.92 -22.64 -22.09
N LYS A 325 48.44 -22.70 -20.86
CA LYS A 325 49.44 -23.71 -20.45
C LYS A 325 48.85 -25.11 -20.18
N ARG A 326 47.52 -25.25 -20.12
CA ARG A 326 46.82 -26.55 -20.00
C ARG A 326 46.42 -27.19 -21.35
N LYS A 327 46.73 -26.55 -22.48
CA LYS A 327 46.39 -27.02 -23.83
C LYS A 327 47.59 -27.47 -24.69
N LYS A 328 48.74 -27.74 -24.08
CA LYS A 328 49.88 -28.39 -24.75
C LYS A 328 50.24 -29.68 -24.06
#